data_AF-A0A5C4J4C6-F1
#
_entry.id   AF-A0A5C4J4C6-F1
#
_cell.length_a   1.000
_cell.length_b   1.000
_cell.length_c   1.000
_cell.angle_alpha   90.00
_cell.angle_beta   90.00
_cell.angle_gamma   90.00
#
_symmetry.space_group_name_H-M   'P 1'
#
loop_
_entity.id
_entity.type
_entity.pdbx_description
1 polymer ?
#
loop_
_entity_poly.entity_id
_entity_poly.type
_entity_poly.pdbx_seq_one_letter_code
_entity_poly.pdbx_strand_id
1 'polypeptide(L)'
;MNGRPRTPLTRALTTPLTLWLLRRVYIDTGTDPSGLADRDHYPVPDAVTEHLLGHLVEAVSGVDPRRRSWKPAETQRRLGFLAAHMQALGTRDLAWWDLHRALPSAGTRVASLLPLLLVSVLTGLVPGVLTGVHDRDPRDGLAVGLFFMAGVGFLGVIGLVGGLAARRPLRLARGPAYANLRLRGRVRLLLRTLATGIGTGAAAGAAVGSALFAMVDLAAAVLLAIASAGTGLTVGLRRWAETPMTDDDRPKTPSATLREDLRLNYLTVAGGALLVALLVAVFFSGLLFGTVDREGLEIALILGPAIGVMIGLGLGTGLQSAGATYLTALLLLRARRRLPLRLMRFLREAHQAGLLRQTGPVYQFRHASLQEHLARQ
;
A
#
# COMPACT_ATOMS: atom_id res chain seq x y z
N MET A 1 -27.92 54.18 7.58
CA MET A 1 -28.36 52.85 7.08
C MET A 1 -28.64 51.97 8.30
N ASN A 2 -29.91 51.67 8.51
CA ASN A 2 -30.46 51.24 9.80
C ASN A 2 -30.11 49.79 10.16
N GLY A 3 -29.62 49.60 11.39
CA GLY A 3 -29.27 48.31 11.97
C GLY A 3 -30.49 47.43 12.21
N ARG A 4 -30.84 46.60 11.23
CA ARG A 4 -31.68 45.42 11.49
C ARG A 4 -30.93 44.51 12.46
N PRO A 5 -31.56 43.99 13.53
CA PRO A 5 -30.92 43.04 14.43
C PRO A 5 -30.41 41.86 13.61
N ARG A 6 -29.11 41.57 13.69
CA ARG A 6 -28.49 40.47 12.93
C ARG A 6 -29.15 39.17 13.35
N THR A 7 -29.99 38.62 12.48
CA THR A 7 -30.61 37.32 12.67
C THR A 7 -29.53 36.23 12.73
N PRO A 8 -29.78 35.08 13.37
CA PRO A 8 -28.83 33.97 13.39
C PRO A 8 -28.34 33.60 11.99
N LEU A 9 -29.24 33.59 11.01
CA LEU A 9 -28.94 33.40 9.59
C LEU A 9 -27.99 34.48 9.03
N THR A 10 -28.27 35.77 9.25
CA THR A 10 -27.41 36.85 8.75
C THR A 10 -26.02 36.81 9.38
N ARG A 11 -25.89 36.37 10.63
CA ARG A 11 -24.57 36.15 11.25
C ARG A 11 -23.86 34.95 10.65
N ALA A 12 -24.56 33.83 10.46
CA ALA A 12 -23.99 32.63 9.84
C ALA A 12 -23.44 32.95 8.44
N LEU A 13 -24.19 33.69 7.61
CA LEU A 13 -23.82 34.04 6.23
C LEU A 13 -22.69 35.09 6.09
N THR A 14 -22.03 35.48 7.19
CA THR A 14 -20.84 36.34 7.12
C THR A 14 -19.56 35.58 6.79
N THR A 15 -19.56 34.25 6.90
CA THR A 15 -18.37 33.44 6.62
C THR A 15 -18.35 32.96 5.16
N PRO A 16 -17.17 32.91 4.50
CA PRO A 16 -17.06 32.34 3.15
C PRO A 16 -17.53 30.87 3.07
N LEU A 17 -17.37 30.10 4.16
CA LEU A 17 -17.78 28.71 4.26
C LEU A 17 -19.30 28.56 4.14
N THR A 18 -20.07 29.27 4.96
CA THR A 18 -21.54 29.16 4.99
C THR A 18 -22.18 29.66 3.71
N LEU A 19 -21.62 30.70 3.06
CA LEU A 19 -22.04 31.13 1.73
C LEU A 19 -21.79 30.04 0.68
N TRP A 20 -20.63 29.37 0.73
CA TRP A 20 -20.35 28.24 -0.15
C TRP A 20 -21.30 27.08 0.11
N LEU A 21 -21.59 26.74 1.37
CA LEU A 21 -22.53 25.67 1.73
C LEU A 21 -23.96 25.98 1.25
N LEU A 22 -24.44 27.20 1.48
CA LEU A 22 -25.76 27.66 1.03
C LEU A 22 -25.90 27.49 -0.49
N ARG A 23 -24.88 27.91 -1.24
CA ARG A 23 -24.86 27.73 -2.69
C ARG A 23 -24.93 26.25 -3.08
N ARG A 24 -24.13 25.39 -2.45
CA ARG A 24 -24.09 23.96 -2.81
C ARG A 24 -25.37 23.21 -2.44
N VAL A 25 -26.01 23.56 -1.33
CA VAL A 25 -27.17 22.84 -0.79
C VAL A 25 -28.48 23.33 -1.41
N TYR A 26 -28.65 24.65 -1.62
CA TYR A 26 -29.92 25.23 -2.08
C TYR A 26 -29.84 25.74 -3.52
N ILE A 27 -28.81 26.50 -3.89
CA ILE A 27 -28.74 27.12 -5.22
C ILE A 27 -28.46 26.09 -6.31
N ASP A 28 -27.44 25.24 -6.11
CA ASP A 28 -27.04 24.23 -7.10
C ASP A 28 -28.08 23.11 -7.24
N THR A 29 -28.93 22.89 -6.23
CA THR A 29 -30.00 21.85 -6.24
C THR A 29 -31.37 22.41 -6.67
N GLY A 30 -31.56 23.73 -6.66
CA GLY A 30 -32.86 24.37 -6.88
C GLY A 30 -33.86 24.20 -5.74
N THR A 31 -33.40 23.87 -4.52
CA THR A 31 -34.27 23.71 -3.34
C THR A 31 -34.62 25.08 -2.73
N ASP A 32 -35.83 25.25 -2.21
CA ASP A 32 -36.27 26.50 -1.60
C ASP A 32 -35.57 26.77 -0.24
N PRO A 33 -34.81 27.88 -0.08
CA PRO A 33 -34.13 28.23 1.16
C PRO A 33 -35.02 28.90 2.22
N SER A 34 -36.31 29.15 1.94
CA SER A 34 -37.22 29.88 2.83
C SER A 34 -37.25 29.34 4.28
N GLY A 35 -37.16 28.02 4.45
CA GLY A 35 -37.13 27.37 5.76
C GLY A 35 -35.90 27.68 6.64
N LEU A 36 -34.80 28.18 6.07
CA LEU A 36 -33.62 28.60 6.85
C LEU A 36 -33.85 29.90 7.64
N ALA A 37 -34.89 30.67 7.30
CA ALA A 37 -35.23 31.91 7.99
C ALA A 37 -36.01 31.67 9.30
N ASP A 38 -36.47 30.43 9.54
CA ASP A 38 -37.19 30.05 10.74
C ASP A 38 -36.27 30.08 11.97
N ARG A 39 -36.63 30.91 12.95
CA ARG A 39 -35.83 31.13 14.16
C ARG A 39 -36.08 30.08 15.23
N ASP A 40 -37.23 29.42 15.19
CA ASP A 40 -37.59 28.40 16.18
C ASP A 40 -36.80 27.11 15.88
N HIS A 41 -36.61 26.80 14.60
CA HIS A 41 -35.77 25.70 14.15
C HIS A 41 -34.26 26.02 14.18
N TYR A 42 -33.87 27.28 13.96
CA TYR A 42 -32.45 27.69 13.94
C TYR A 42 -32.15 28.88 14.88
N PRO A 43 -32.11 28.64 16.20
CA PRO A 43 -31.94 29.70 17.20
C PRO A 43 -30.51 30.29 17.23
N VAL A 44 -29.51 29.53 16.77
CA VAL A 44 -28.08 29.88 16.85
C VAL A 44 -27.44 29.81 15.45
N PRO A 45 -26.47 30.69 15.10
CA PRO A 45 -25.76 30.62 13.82
C PRO A 45 -25.11 29.26 13.53
N ASP A 46 -24.66 28.57 14.58
CA ASP A 46 -24.03 27.24 14.46
C ASP A 46 -25.03 26.17 14.02
N ALA A 47 -26.30 26.26 14.45
CA ALA A 47 -27.36 25.34 14.03
C ALA A 47 -27.62 25.42 12.52
N VAL A 48 -27.59 26.63 11.95
CA VAL A 48 -27.69 26.84 10.49
C VAL A 48 -26.51 26.18 9.79
N THR A 49 -25.29 26.38 10.31
CA THR A 49 -24.06 25.82 9.72
C THR A 49 -24.06 24.30 9.78
N GLU A 50 -24.49 23.72 10.90
CA GLU A 50 -24.59 22.27 11.10
C GLU A 50 -25.63 21.63 10.18
N HIS A 51 -26.80 22.25 10.02
CA HIS A 51 -27.81 21.82 9.06
C HIS A 51 -27.29 21.80 7.63
N LEU A 52 -26.62 22.88 7.22
CA LEU A 52 -26.01 22.99 5.89
C LEU A 52 -24.89 21.96 5.66
N LEU A 53 -24.07 21.67 6.68
CA LEU A 53 -23.05 20.63 6.60
C LEU A 53 -23.66 19.23 6.48
N GLY A 54 -24.74 18.95 7.22
CA GLY A 54 -25.45 17.67 7.18
C GLY A 54 -26.04 17.36 5.80
N HIS A 55 -26.57 18.37 5.11
CA HIS A 55 -27.19 18.20 3.79
C HIS A 55 -26.20 18.33 2.61
N LEU A 56 -24.95 18.72 2.87
CA LEU A 56 -23.95 18.93 1.82
C LEU A 56 -23.67 17.67 1.00
N VAL A 57 -23.50 16.52 1.66
CA VAL A 57 -23.15 15.27 0.97
C VAL A 57 -24.29 14.81 0.07
N GLU A 58 -25.53 14.96 0.53
CA GLU A 58 -26.73 14.64 -0.23
C GLU A 58 -26.88 15.54 -1.46
N ALA A 59 -26.82 16.85 -1.26
CA ALA A 59 -26.91 17.84 -2.35
C ALA A 59 -25.86 17.59 -3.44
N VAL A 60 -24.61 17.32 -3.03
CA VAL A 60 -23.49 17.10 -3.95
C VAL A 60 -23.54 15.74 -4.65
N SER A 61 -24.26 14.77 -4.09
CA SER A 61 -24.48 13.45 -4.70
C SER A 61 -25.62 13.48 -5.73
N GLY A 62 -26.65 14.31 -5.51
CA GLY A 62 -27.83 14.40 -6.37
C GLY A 62 -27.64 15.16 -7.68
N VAL A 63 -26.74 16.15 -7.71
CA VAL A 63 -26.60 17.08 -8.85
C VAL A 63 -25.84 16.50 -10.05
N ASP A 64 -24.87 15.59 -9.85
CA ASP A 64 -23.99 15.09 -10.93
C ASP A 64 -24.38 13.66 -11.36
N PRO A 65 -24.78 13.43 -12.63
CA PRO A 65 -25.11 12.09 -13.15
C PRO A 65 -23.96 11.08 -13.00
N ARG A 66 -22.69 11.53 -13.00
CA ARG A 66 -21.51 10.68 -12.80
C ARG A 66 -21.44 10.10 -11.39
N ARG A 67 -22.19 10.67 -10.44
CA ARG A 67 -22.24 10.29 -9.02
C ARG A 67 -23.51 9.54 -8.65
N ARG A 68 -24.32 9.10 -9.62
CA ARG A 68 -25.51 8.24 -9.38
C ARG A 68 -25.20 6.96 -8.59
N SER A 69 -23.95 6.49 -8.60
CA SER A 69 -23.51 5.34 -7.80
C SER A 69 -23.31 5.65 -6.31
N TRP A 70 -23.33 6.93 -5.91
CA TRP A 70 -23.17 7.36 -4.54
C TRP A 70 -24.51 7.34 -3.83
N LYS A 71 -24.64 6.44 -2.86
CA LYS A 71 -25.71 6.52 -1.86
C LYS A 71 -25.30 7.58 -0.83
N PRO A 72 -26.06 8.67 -0.61
CA PRO A 72 -25.65 9.76 0.28
C PRO A 72 -25.22 9.29 1.67
N ALA A 73 -26.05 8.48 2.32
CA ALA A 73 -25.75 7.92 3.65
C ALA A 73 -24.49 7.03 3.68
N GLU A 74 -24.20 6.29 2.60
CA GLU A 74 -22.98 5.47 2.53
C GLU A 74 -21.74 6.35 2.30
N THR A 75 -21.86 7.37 1.46
CA THR A 75 -20.80 8.35 1.19
C THR A 75 -20.45 9.14 2.46
N GLN A 76 -21.44 9.61 3.19
CA GLN A 76 -21.28 10.31 4.45
C GLN A 76 -20.58 9.43 5.48
N ARG A 77 -21.01 8.17 5.65
CA ARG A 77 -20.32 7.21 6.55
C ARG A 77 -18.86 6.97 6.16
N ARG A 78 -18.56 6.84 4.87
CA ARG A 78 -17.19 6.64 4.37
C ARG A 78 -16.31 7.88 4.58
N LEU A 79 -16.84 9.07 4.32
CA LEU A 79 -16.14 10.34 4.57
C LEU A 79 -15.96 10.61 6.06
N GLY A 80 -16.96 10.30 6.89
CA GLY A 80 -16.88 10.37 8.35
C GLY A 80 -15.82 9.44 8.92
N PHE A 81 -15.74 8.20 8.42
CA PHE A 81 -14.65 7.30 8.78
C PHE A 81 -13.26 7.88 8.45
N LEU A 82 -13.09 8.49 7.27
CA LEU A 82 -11.82 9.14 6.90
C LEU A 82 -11.53 10.37 7.76
N ALA A 83 -12.54 11.19 8.05
CA ALA A 83 -12.41 12.38 8.89
C ALA A 83 -12.01 12.02 10.33
N ALA A 84 -12.67 11.02 10.92
CA ALA A 84 -12.35 10.49 12.24
C ALA A 84 -10.94 9.90 12.29
N HIS A 85 -10.52 9.16 11.25
CA HIS A 85 -9.16 8.65 11.13
C HIS A 85 -8.11 9.77 11.10
N MET A 86 -8.35 10.81 10.30
CA MET A 86 -7.46 11.98 10.22
C MET A 86 -7.38 12.73 11.54
N GLN A 87 -8.52 12.89 12.23
CA GLN A 87 -8.58 13.53 13.55
C GLN A 87 -7.83 12.71 14.62
N ALA A 88 -7.96 11.38 14.60
CA ALA A 88 -7.24 10.49 15.51
C ALA A 88 -5.70 10.55 15.31
N LEU A 89 -5.25 10.80 14.07
CA LEU A 89 -3.84 11.02 13.75
C LEU A 89 -3.37 12.46 13.99
N GLY A 90 -4.25 13.38 14.37
CA GLY A 90 -3.93 14.80 14.54
C GLY A 90 -3.48 15.49 13.24
N THR A 91 -3.91 14.99 12.08
CA THR A 91 -3.50 15.49 10.77
C THR A 91 -4.70 16.00 9.95
N ARG A 92 -4.44 16.98 9.08
CA ARG A 92 -5.39 17.42 8.04
C ARG A 92 -5.10 16.79 6.69
N ASP A 93 -4.03 16.00 6.59
CA ASP A 93 -3.55 15.41 5.35
C ASP A 93 -3.95 13.94 5.28
N LEU A 94 -4.83 13.62 4.35
CA LEU A 94 -5.15 12.24 4.00
C LEU A 94 -4.05 11.69 3.08
N ALA A 95 -3.00 11.20 3.73
CA ALA A 95 -1.95 10.41 3.11
C ALA A 95 -2.43 8.97 2.89
N TRP A 96 -2.43 8.50 1.63
CA TRP A 96 -2.89 7.16 1.31
C TRP A 96 -1.99 6.07 1.94
N TRP A 97 -0.70 6.34 2.08
CA TRP A 97 0.24 5.41 2.73
C TRP A 97 0.01 5.28 4.24
N ASP A 98 -0.66 6.22 4.90
CA ASP A 98 -0.99 6.15 6.33
C ASP A 98 -2.34 5.46 6.61
N LEU A 99 -3.04 4.97 5.57
CA LEU A 99 -4.32 4.27 5.74
C LEU A 99 -4.21 3.01 6.61
N HIS A 100 -3.04 2.36 6.62
CA HIS A 100 -2.77 1.19 7.46
C HIS A 100 -2.92 1.48 8.95
N ARG A 101 -2.76 2.74 9.38
CA ARG A 101 -2.95 3.17 10.77
C ARG A 101 -4.41 3.23 11.20
N ALA A 102 -5.35 3.19 10.26
CA ALA A 102 -6.78 3.12 10.56
C ALA A 102 -7.22 1.73 11.09
N LEU A 103 -6.32 0.76 11.05
CA LEU A 103 -6.55 -0.59 11.56
C LEU A 103 -6.20 -0.66 13.06
N PRO A 104 -7.00 -1.38 13.88
CA PRO A 104 -6.60 -1.69 15.25
C PRO A 104 -5.31 -2.53 15.28
N SER A 105 -4.63 -2.61 16.42
CA SER A 105 -3.34 -3.32 16.59
C SER A 105 -3.37 -4.81 16.17
N ALA A 106 -4.52 -5.47 16.27
CA ALA A 106 -4.71 -6.81 15.70
C ALA A 106 -4.81 -6.78 14.16
N GLY A 107 -5.48 -5.76 13.61
CA GLY A 107 -5.62 -5.55 12.18
C GLY A 107 -4.31 -5.18 11.49
N THR A 108 -3.40 -4.46 12.14
CA THR A 108 -2.05 -4.18 11.59
C THR A 108 -1.17 -5.43 11.53
N ARG A 109 -1.28 -6.34 12.53
CA ARG A 109 -0.66 -7.67 12.47
C ARG A 109 -1.23 -8.50 11.33
N VAL A 110 -2.56 -8.55 11.18
CA VAL A 110 -3.18 -9.23 10.02
C VAL A 110 -2.77 -8.59 8.70
N ALA A 111 -2.67 -7.25 8.64
CA ALA A 111 -2.29 -6.56 7.41
C ALA A 111 -0.84 -6.81 6.98
N SER A 112 0.04 -7.14 7.92
CA SER A 112 1.42 -7.53 7.66
C SER A 112 1.57 -9.02 7.38
N LEU A 113 0.78 -9.88 8.05
CA LEU A 113 0.83 -11.33 7.89
C LEU A 113 0.07 -11.86 6.68
N LEU A 114 -1.04 -11.24 6.29
CA LEU A 114 -1.89 -11.71 5.19
C LEU A 114 -1.15 -11.80 3.85
N PRO A 115 -0.42 -10.76 3.40
CA PRO A 115 0.32 -10.87 2.16
C PRO A 115 1.56 -11.80 2.31
N LEU A 116 2.12 -11.99 3.51
CA LEU A 116 3.13 -13.03 3.74
C LEU A 116 2.53 -14.43 3.54
N LEU A 117 1.37 -14.70 4.14
CA LEU A 117 0.68 -15.98 4.03
C LEU A 117 0.23 -16.27 2.60
N LEU A 118 -0.33 -15.28 1.90
CA LEU A 118 -0.73 -15.42 0.51
C LEU A 118 0.47 -15.78 -0.37
N VAL A 119 1.61 -15.12 -0.15
CA VAL A 119 2.85 -15.43 -0.85
C VAL A 119 3.31 -16.84 -0.51
N SER A 120 3.36 -17.22 0.78
CA SER A 120 3.74 -18.57 1.21
C SER A 120 2.92 -19.64 0.49
N VAL A 121 1.60 -19.48 0.47
CA VAL A 121 0.68 -20.42 -0.17
C VAL A 121 0.94 -20.48 -1.67
N LEU A 122 1.06 -19.34 -2.37
CA LEU A 122 1.28 -19.31 -3.82
C LEU A 122 2.65 -19.90 -4.20
N THR A 123 3.69 -19.62 -3.44
CA THR A 123 5.04 -20.15 -3.68
C THR A 123 5.18 -21.61 -3.31
N GLY A 124 4.31 -22.17 -2.46
CA GLY A 124 4.28 -23.60 -2.19
C GLY A 124 3.39 -24.38 -3.15
N LEU A 125 2.20 -23.84 -3.46
CA LEU A 125 1.23 -24.53 -4.30
C LEU A 125 1.74 -24.77 -5.73
N VAL A 126 2.36 -23.76 -6.35
CA VAL A 126 2.78 -23.87 -7.76
C VAL A 126 3.89 -24.91 -7.94
N PRO A 127 5.02 -24.86 -7.22
CA PRO A 127 6.03 -25.93 -7.25
C PRO A 127 5.48 -27.29 -6.89
N GLY A 128 4.68 -27.38 -5.81
CA GLY A 128 4.16 -28.67 -5.34
C GLY A 128 3.23 -29.34 -6.34
N VAL A 129 2.39 -28.57 -7.05
CA VAL A 129 1.56 -29.12 -8.14
C VAL A 129 2.43 -29.53 -9.33
N LEU A 130 3.41 -28.70 -9.70
CA LEU A 130 4.28 -28.98 -10.85
C LEU A 130 5.15 -30.23 -10.63
N THR A 131 5.76 -30.39 -9.45
CA THR A 131 6.57 -31.58 -9.13
C THR A 131 5.70 -32.82 -8.98
N GLY A 132 4.55 -32.73 -8.30
CA GLY A 132 3.64 -33.87 -8.18
C GLY A 132 3.08 -34.36 -9.52
N VAL A 133 2.95 -33.47 -10.52
CA VAL A 133 2.59 -33.84 -11.89
C VAL A 133 3.78 -34.43 -12.66
N HIS A 134 4.99 -33.86 -12.48
CA HIS A 134 6.21 -34.30 -13.15
C HIS A 134 6.62 -35.72 -12.71
N ASP A 135 6.67 -35.95 -11.40
CA ASP A 135 7.09 -37.23 -10.80
C ASP A 135 5.94 -38.27 -10.81
N ARG A 136 4.74 -37.84 -11.18
CA ARG A 136 3.48 -38.62 -11.08
C ARG A 136 3.18 -39.14 -9.67
N ASP A 137 3.82 -38.58 -8.64
CA ASP A 137 3.54 -38.87 -7.23
C ASP A 137 3.03 -37.62 -6.50
N PRO A 138 1.76 -37.60 -6.06
CA PRO A 138 1.21 -36.50 -5.27
C PRO A 138 1.95 -36.24 -3.94
N ARG A 139 2.64 -37.24 -3.39
CA ARG A 139 3.35 -37.13 -2.10
C ARG A 139 4.57 -36.24 -2.22
N ASP A 140 5.32 -36.37 -3.32
CA ASP A 140 6.49 -35.53 -3.61
C ASP A 140 6.05 -34.09 -3.87
N GLY A 141 4.92 -33.92 -4.57
CA GLY A 141 4.28 -32.62 -4.74
C GLY A 141 3.90 -31.94 -3.40
N LEU A 142 3.28 -32.69 -2.49
CA LEU A 142 2.92 -32.18 -1.16
C LEU A 142 4.16 -31.83 -0.32
N ALA A 143 5.19 -32.67 -0.33
CA ALA A 143 6.43 -32.43 0.40
C ALA A 143 7.14 -31.15 -0.08
N VAL A 144 7.29 -30.98 -1.38
CA VAL A 144 7.85 -29.76 -1.99
C VAL A 144 6.97 -28.56 -1.65
N GLY A 145 5.65 -28.66 -1.79
CA GLY A 145 4.76 -27.55 -1.48
C GLY A 145 4.84 -27.08 -0.03
N LEU A 146 4.86 -28.01 0.93
CA LEU A 146 5.00 -27.71 2.35
C LEU A 146 6.38 -27.12 2.69
N PHE A 147 7.46 -27.63 2.07
CA PHE A 147 8.80 -27.08 2.23
C PHE A 147 8.85 -25.61 1.83
N PHE A 148 8.29 -25.26 0.67
CA PHE A 148 8.23 -23.88 0.20
C PHE A 148 7.35 -23.00 1.09
N MET A 149 6.20 -23.49 1.57
CA MET A 149 5.34 -22.75 2.52
C MET A 149 6.08 -22.46 3.84
N ALA A 150 6.77 -23.46 4.39
CA ALA A 150 7.55 -23.34 5.62
C ALA A 150 8.77 -22.42 5.44
N GLY A 151 9.45 -22.50 4.30
CA GLY A 151 10.60 -21.66 3.95
C GLY A 151 10.26 -20.18 3.89
N VAL A 152 9.09 -19.81 3.32
CA VAL A 152 8.61 -18.41 3.30
C VAL A 152 8.30 -17.93 4.71
N GLY A 153 7.71 -18.79 5.55
CA GLY A 153 7.46 -18.49 6.96
C GLY A 153 8.76 -18.22 7.72
N PHE A 154 9.76 -19.06 7.53
CA PHE A 154 11.08 -18.94 8.17
C PHE A 154 11.87 -17.71 7.69
N LEU A 155 11.91 -17.45 6.38
CA LEU A 155 12.53 -16.25 5.80
C LEU A 155 11.81 -14.96 6.21
N GLY A 156 10.49 -15.00 6.35
CA GLY A 156 9.70 -13.89 6.89
C GLY A 156 10.06 -13.58 8.35
N VAL A 157 10.31 -14.62 9.16
CA VAL A 157 10.79 -14.47 10.55
C VAL A 157 12.23 -13.93 10.58
N ILE A 158 13.12 -14.40 9.71
CA ILE A 158 14.49 -13.85 9.60
C ILE A 158 14.45 -12.38 9.17
N GLY A 159 13.60 -12.01 8.21
CA GLY A 159 13.40 -10.62 7.80
C GLY A 159 12.86 -9.73 8.93
N LEU A 160 11.96 -10.28 9.76
CA LEU A 160 11.43 -9.62 10.95
C LEU A 160 12.51 -9.42 12.02
N VAL A 161 13.29 -10.47 12.32
CA VAL A 161 14.38 -10.47 13.30
C VAL A 161 15.53 -9.59 12.85
N GLY A 162 15.91 -9.62 11.57
CA GLY A 162 16.92 -8.72 10.99
C GLY A 162 16.49 -7.26 11.02
N GLY A 163 15.20 -6.97 10.83
CA GLY A 163 14.61 -5.64 11.01
C GLY A 163 14.71 -5.14 12.46
N LEU A 164 14.48 -6.02 13.43
CA LEU A 164 14.63 -5.74 14.86
C LEU A 164 16.11 -5.56 15.28
N ALA A 165 17.00 -6.44 14.78
CA ALA A 165 18.44 -6.43 15.09
C ALA A 165 19.15 -5.20 14.53
N ALA A 166 18.70 -4.68 13.38
CA ALA A 166 19.27 -3.46 12.80
C ALA A 166 18.96 -2.18 13.60
N ARG A 167 18.22 -2.27 14.72
CA ARG A 167 17.67 -1.14 15.53
C ARG A 167 17.03 -0.05 14.67
N ARG A 168 16.63 -0.41 13.45
CA ARG A 168 15.87 0.49 12.61
C ARG A 168 14.45 0.39 13.14
N PRO A 169 13.81 1.49 13.52
CA PRO A 169 12.41 1.41 13.87
C PRO A 169 11.72 0.69 12.72
N LEU A 170 10.92 -0.33 13.05
CA LEU A 170 9.98 -0.99 12.15
C LEU A 170 8.99 0.09 11.67
N ARG A 171 9.47 1.00 10.81
CA ARG A 171 8.65 1.94 10.08
C ARG A 171 7.97 1.10 9.02
N LEU A 172 6.88 0.46 9.43
CA LEU A 172 5.97 -0.33 8.60
C LEU A 172 5.47 0.46 7.38
N ALA A 173 5.62 1.79 7.39
CA ALA A 173 5.53 2.63 6.21
C ALA A 173 6.81 3.46 6.03
N ARG A 174 7.57 3.14 4.99
CA ARG A 174 8.39 4.17 4.32
C ARG A 174 7.42 5.12 3.63
N GLY A 175 7.72 6.43 3.64
CA GLY A 175 7.02 7.37 2.77
C GLY A 175 7.05 6.86 1.32
N PRO A 176 6.07 7.22 0.50
CA PRO A 176 5.95 6.67 -0.85
C PRO A 176 7.23 6.96 -1.65
N ALA A 177 7.61 6.02 -2.51
CA ALA A 177 8.84 6.10 -3.29
C ALA A 177 8.56 5.81 -4.77
N TYR A 178 9.35 6.40 -5.65
CA TYR A 178 9.26 6.15 -7.09
C TYR A 178 10.58 5.60 -7.63
N ALA A 179 10.50 4.88 -8.75
CA ALA A 179 11.64 4.37 -9.48
C ALA A 179 12.29 5.49 -10.30
N ASN A 180 13.53 5.86 -9.97
CA ASN A 180 14.35 6.76 -10.75
C ASN A 180 15.51 5.99 -11.38
N LEU A 181 15.39 5.66 -12.67
CA LEU A 181 16.35 4.85 -13.43
C LEU A 181 17.46 5.68 -14.10
N ARG A 182 17.63 6.95 -13.71
CA ARG A 182 18.66 7.81 -14.30
C ARG A 182 20.06 7.31 -13.91
N LEU A 183 20.79 6.81 -14.90
CA LEU A 183 22.18 6.32 -14.75
C LEU A 183 23.19 7.47 -14.63
N ARG A 184 22.99 8.57 -15.37
CA ARG A 184 23.89 9.74 -15.38
C ARG A 184 23.92 10.40 -13.99
N GLY A 185 25.08 10.39 -13.32
CA GLY A 185 25.29 10.98 -12.00
C GLY A 185 25.03 10.07 -10.79
N ARG A 186 24.49 8.85 -10.99
CA ARG A 186 24.20 7.90 -9.89
C ARG A 186 24.99 6.59 -9.95
N VAL A 187 26.00 6.47 -10.82
CA VAL A 187 26.81 5.25 -10.96
C VAL A 187 27.56 4.90 -9.67
N ARG A 188 28.11 5.89 -8.96
CA ARG A 188 28.78 5.66 -7.66
C ARG A 188 27.80 5.17 -6.57
N LEU A 189 26.56 5.68 -6.59
CA LEU A 189 25.50 5.21 -5.70
C LEU A 189 25.10 3.78 -6.05
N LEU A 190 24.94 3.47 -7.35
CA LEU A 190 24.66 2.12 -7.85
C LEU A 190 25.72 1.13 -7.39
N LEU A 191 27.00 1.39 -7.65
CA LEU A 191 28.09 0.50 -7.25
C LEU A 191 28.11 0.26 -5.74
N ARG A 192 27.90 1.31 -4.93
CA ARG A 192 27.86 1.19 -3.47
C ARG A 192 26.66 0.38 -2.97
N THR A 193 25.47 0.62 -3.51
CA THR A 193 24.26 -0.12 -3.07
C THR A 193 24.27 -1.56 -3.55
N LEU A 194 24.81 -1.84 -4.75
CA LEU A 194 25.03 -3.20 -5.23
C LEU A 194 26.09 -3.90 -4.38
N ALA A 195 27.25 -3.28 -4.11
CA ALA A 195 28.30 -3.90 -3.28
C ALA A 195 27.82 -4.21 -1.85
N THR A 196 27.12 -3.27 -1.21
CA THR A 196 26.52 -3.50 0.11
C THR A 196 25.39 -4.53 0.05
N GLY A 197 24.58 -4.52 -1.01
CA GLY A 197 23.54 -5.51 -1.25
C GLY A 197 24.10 -6.92 -1.40
N ILE A 198 25.00 -7.13 -2.36
CA ILE A 198 25.68 -8.40 -2.60
C ILE A 198 26.42 -8.88 -1.34
N GLY A 199 27.20 -8.00 -0.70
CA GLY A 199 27.97 -8.37 0.50
C GLY A 199 27.08 -8.80 1.66
N THR A 200 25.97 -8.09 1.92
CA THR A 200 25.02 -8.48 2.97
C THR A 200 24.23 -9.72 2.61
N GLY A 201 23.84 -9.89 1.34
CA GLY A 201 23.16 -11.07 0.83
C GLY A 201 24.03 -12.33 0.94
N ALA A 202 25.28 -12.26 0.48
CA ALA A 202 26.22 -13.37 0.55
C ALA A 202 26.59 -13.74 1.99
N ALA A 203 26.80 -12.76 2.88
CA ALA A 203 27.08 -13.02 4.29
C ALA A 203 25.89 -13.68 5.00
N ALA A 204 24.66 -13.22 4.74
CA ALA A 204 23.45 -13.86 5.25
C ALA A 204 23.29 -15.29 4.70
N GLY A 205 23.53 -15.48 3.41
CA GLY A 205 23.55 -16.78 2.75
C GLY A 205 24.51 -17.77 3.38
N ALA A 206 25.76 -17.35 3.57
CA ALA A 206 26.79 -18.16 4.20
C ALA A 206 26.41 -18.51 5.65
N ALA A 207 25.86 -17.56 6.41
CA ALA A 207 25.43 -17.81 7.79
C ALA A 207 24.27 -18.82 7.88
N VAL A 208 23.26 -18.70 7.03
CA VAL A 208 22.14 -19.65 7.02
C VAL A 208 22.59 -21.00 6.45
N GLY A 209 23.37 -21.00 5.37
CA GLY A 209 23.91 -22.21 4.76
C GLY A 209 24.82 -23.00 5.70
N SER A 210 25.66 -22.33 6.50
CA SER A 210 26.49 -22.99 7.53
C SER A 210 25.68 -23.48 8.72
N ALA A 211 24.65 -22.75 9.16
CA ALA A 211 23.76 -23.20 10.22
C ALA A 211 22.91 -24.43 9.81
N LEU A 212 22.55 -24.51 8.53
CA LEU A 212 21.79 -25.63 7.96
C LEU A 212 22.69 -26.72 7.36
N PHE A 213 24.01 -26.54 7.32
CA PHE A 213 24.95 -27.50 6.72
C PHE A 213 24.90 -28.89 7.39
N ALA A 214 24.51 -28.95 8.66
CA ALA A 214 24.29 -30.22 9.37
C ALA A 214 22.97 -30.93 8.99
N MET A 215 22.06 -30.23 8.31
CA MET A 215 20.72 -30.71 7.95
C MET A 215 20.51 -30.87 6.44
N VAL A 216 21.36 -30.26 5.61
CA VAL A 216 21.22 -30.24 4.15
C VAL A 216 22.58 -30.42 3.48
N ASP A 217 22.61 -31.05 2.31
CA ASP A 217 23.85 -31.30 1.59
C ASP A 217 24.54 -30.00 1.08
N LEU A 218 25.80 -30.15 0.63
CA LEU A 218 26.60 -29.04 0.12
C LEU A 218 25.94 -28.33 -1.07
N ALA A 219 25.22 -29.06 -1.92
CA ALA A 219 24.56 -28.49 -3.09
C ALA A 219 23.43 -27.52 -2.68
N ALA A 220 22.62 -27.93 -1.71
CA ALA A 220 21.58 -27.08 -1.15
C ALA A 220 22.13 -25.87 -0.38
N ALA A 221 23.25 -26.04 0.33
CA ALA A 221 23.93 -24.92 1.00
C ALA A 221 24.42 -23.87 0.00
N VAL A 222 24.99 -24.29 -1.14
CA VAL A 222 25.44 -23.38 -2.20
C VAL A 222 24.25 -22.70 -2.90
N LEU A 223 23.14 -23.42 -3.16
CA LEU A 223 21.91 -22.84 -3.68
C LEU A 223 21.38 -21.71 -2.80
N LEU A 224 21.38 -21.92 -1.48
CA LEU A 224 20.94 -20.91 -0.52
C LEU A 224 21.86 -19.68 -0.52
N ALA A 225 23.18 -19.88 -0.67
CA ALA A 225 24.15 -18.80 -0.80
C ALA A 225 23.97 -18.00 -2.11
N ILE A 226 23.69 -18.66 -3.24
CA ILE A 226 23.42 -18.01 -4.52
C ILE A 226 22.11 -17.21 -4.46
N ALA A 227 21.06 -17.82 -3.91
CA ALA A 227 19.74 -17.21 -3.84
C ALA A 227 19.74 -15.98 -2.90
N SER A 228 20.46 -16.05 -1.78
CA SER A 228 20.66 -14.91 -0.86
C SER A 228 21.53 -13.80 -1.46
N ALA A 229 22.58 -14.13 -2.23
CA ALA A 229 23.37 -13.15 -2.98
C ALA A 229 22.53 -12.44 -4.05
N GLY A 230 21.70 -13.18 -4.79
CA GLY A 230 20.72 -12.63 -5.73
C GLY A 230 19.71 -11.71 -5.04
N THR A 231 19.28 -12.06 -3.83
CA THR A 231 18.45 -11.18 -3.00
C THR A 231 19.17 -9.88 -2.68
N GLY A 232 20.41 -9.98 -2.22
CA GLY A 232 21.26 -8.84 -1.90
C GLY A 232 21.36 -7.87 -3.08
N LEU A 233 21.52 -8.41 -4.30
CA LEU A 233 21.55 -7.63 -5.53
C LEU A 233 20.23 -6.88 -5.77
N THR A 234 19.09 -7.55 -5.59
CA THR A 234 17.75 -6.94 -5.81
C THR A 234 17.44 -5.86 -4.78
N VAL A 235 17.82 -6.06 -3.52
CA VAL A 235 17.73 -5.06 -2.46
C VAL A 235 18.64 -3.87 -2.77
N GLY A 236 19.86 -4.12 -3.25
CA GLY A 236 20.80 -3.08 -3.66
C GLY A 236 20.30 -2.27 -4.86
N LEU A 237 19.71 -2.93 -5.85
CA LEU A 237 19.10 -2.32 -7.02
C LEU A 237 17.87 -1.49 -6.65
N ARG A 238 17.02 -2.02 -5.77
CA ARG A 238 15.87 -1.29 -5.22
C ARG A 238 16.31 -0.04 -4.47
N ARG A 239 17.29 -0.13 -3.57
CA ARG A 239 17.81 1.03 -2.83
C ARG A 239 18.41 2.11 -3.72
N TRP A 240 18.96 1.72 -4.88
CA TRP A 240 19.45 2.67 -5.87
C TRP A 240 18.32 3.32 -6.67
N ALA A 241 17.35 2.52 -7.09
CA ALA A 241 16.21 2.98 -7.88
C ALA A 241 15.22 3.80 -7.03
N GLU A 242 15.11 3.50 -5.73
CA GLU A 242 14.26 4.20 -4.77
C GLU A 242 14.75 5.63 -4.57
N THR A 243 13.88 6.59 -4.89
CA THR A 243 14.03 7.97 -4.44
C THR A 243 12.83 8.32 -3.54
N PRO A 244 13.06 8.73 -2.28
CA PRO A 244 11.98 9.21 -1.41
C PRO A 244 11.24 10.37 -2.07
N MET A 245 9.90 10.36 -2.02
CA MET A 245 9.09 11.40 -2.65
C MET A 245 9.12 12.77 -1.94
N THR A 246 9.96 12.95 -0.93
CA THR A 246 10.11 14.21 -0.19
C THR A 246 10.82 15.33 -0.96
N ASP A 247 11.31 15.06 -2.18
CA ASP A 247 12.40 15.84 -2.81
C ASP A 247 12.12 16.34 -4.25
N ASP A 248 10.85 16.50 -4.65
CA ASP A 248 10.51 16.86 -6.05
C ASP A 248 9.42 17.95 -6.12
N ASP A 249 9.77 19.12 -6.69
CA ASP A 249 8.93 20.32 -6.95
C ASP A 249 7.74 20.08 -7.92
N ARG A 250 7.43 18.82 -8.25
CA ARG A 250 6.39 18.47 -9.21
C ARG A 250 5.07 18.17 -8.50
N PRO A 251 3.98 18.92 -8.77
CA PRO A 251 2.67 18.56 -8.25
C PRO A 251 2.20 17.24 -8.88
N LYS A 252 2.37 16.13 -8.15
CA LYS A 252 1.90 14.79 -8.54
C LYS A 252 0.55 14.51 -7.90
N THR A 253 -0.36 13.88 -8.66
CA THR A 253 -1.64 13.45 -8.10
C THR A 253 -1.46 12.25 -7.16
N PRO A 254 -2.27 12.12 -6.10
CA PRO A 254 -2.22 10.98 -5.19
C PRO A 254 -2.29 9.62 -5.94
N SER A 255 -3.13 9.53 -6.97
CA SER A 255 -3.23 8.32 -7.79
C SER A 255 -1.98 8.03 -8.64
N ALA A 256 -1.24 9.06 -9.06
CA ALA A 256 0.05 8.87 -9.74
C ALA A 256 1.08 8.31 -8.76
N THR A 257 1.20 8.89 -7.57
CA THR A 257 2.16 8.44 -6.55
C THR A 257 1.94 6.98 -6.12
N LEU A 258 0.68 6.55 -5.96
CA LEU A 258 0.36 5.14 -5.71
C LEU A 258 0.79 4.24 -6.88
N ARG A 259 0.56 4.67 -8.12
CA ARG A 259 0.93 3.88 -9.30
C ARG A 259 2.45 3.77 -9.46
N GLU A 260 3.19 4.84 -9.19
CA GLU A 260 4.66 4.82 -9.20
C GLU A 260 5.22 3.89 -8.12
N ASP A 261 4.66 3.91 -6.90
CA ASP A 261 5.07 3.03 -5.81
C ASP A 261 4.77 1.56 -6.12
N LEU A 262 3.56 1.26 -6.62
CA LEU A 262 3.19 -0.10 -7.05
C LEU A 262 4.05 -0.59 -8.22
N ARG A 263 4.40 0.29 -9.17
CA ARG A 263 5.28 -0.05 -10.29
C ARG A 263 6.71 -0.34 -9.84
N LEU A 264 7.26 0.48 -8.96
CA LEU A 264 8.56 0.23 -8.33
C LEU A 264 8.55 -1.15 -7.64
N ASN A 265 7.50 -1.44 -6.88
CA ASN A 265 7.37 -2.70 -6.18
C ASN A 265 7.29 -3.89 -7.14
N TYR A 266 6.43 -3.79 -8.17
CA TYR A 266 6.29 -4.82 -9.19
C TYR A 266 7.60 -5.08 -9.93
N LEU A 267 8.29 -4.03 -10.40
CA LEU A 267 9.56 -4.17 -11.11
C LEU A 267 10.64 -4.80 -10.23
N THR A 268 10.67 -4.46 -8.95
CA THR A 268 11.64 -5.05 -8.02
C THR A 268 11.36 -6.53 -7.78
N VAL A 269 10.10 -6.89 -7.54
CA VAL A 269 9.73 -8.29 -7.27
C VAL A 269 9.88 -9.14 -8.52
N ALA A 270 9.38 -8.68 -9.67
CA ALA A 270 9.48 -9.42 -10.93
C ALA A 270 10.93 -9.54 -11.41
N GLY A 271 11.68 -8.42 -11.42
CA GLY A 271 13.09 -8.43 -11.81
C GLY A 271 13.95 -9.27 -10.87
N GLY A 272 13.65 -9.23 -9.56
CA GLY A 272 14.34 -10.06 -8.59
C GLY A 272 14.00 -11.53 -8.67
N ALA A 273 12.74 -11.87 -8.91
CA ALA A 273 12.31 -13.25 -9.14
C ALA A 273 12.98 -13.82 -10.39
N LEU A 274 13.03 -13.06 -11.48
CA LEU A 274 13.69 -13.47 -12.72
C LEU A 274 15.20 -13.67 -12.54
N LEU A 275 15.87 -12.74 -11.87
CA LEU A 275 17.30 -12.86 -11.57
C LEU A 275 17.60 -14.13 -10.77
N VAL A 276 16.88 -14.37 -9.68
CA VAL A 276 17.09 -15.56 -8.84
C VAL A 276 16.76 -16.83 -9.61
N ALA A 277 15.69 -16.85 -10.40
CA ALA A 277 15.37 -17.97 -11.27
C ALA A 277 16.49 -18.28 -12.25
N LEU A 278 17.09 -17.26 -12.88
CA LEU A 278 18.23 -17.42 -13.77
C LEU A 278 19.47 -17.95 -13.05
N LEU A 279 19.76 -17.45 -11.85
CA LEU A 279 20.90 -17.91 -11.06
C LEU A 279 20.74 -19.37 -10.63
N VAL A 280 19.53 -19.77 -10.23
CA VAL A 280 19.19 -21.16 -9.93
C VAL A 280 19.32 -22.02 -11.19
N ALA A 281 18.84 -21.54 -12.34
CA ALA A 281 18.98 -22.24 -13.61
C ALA A 281 20.44 -22.48 -14.01
N VAL A 282 21.29 -21.47 -13.89
CA VAL A 282 22.73 -21.60 -14.17
C VAL A 282 23.39 -22.61 -13.22
N PHE A 283 23.01 -22.61 -11.95
CA PHE A 283 23.53 -23.57 -10.98
C PHE A 283 23.17 -25.02 -11.34
N PHE A 284 21.90 -25.30 -11.62
CA PHE A 284 21.43 -26.63 -12.03
C PHE A 284 21.94 -27.04 -13.42
N SER A 285 22.15 -26.09 -14.33
CA SER A 285 22.60 -26.34 -15.71
C SER A 285 24.12 -26.56 -15.86
N GLY A 286 24.94 -26.11 -14.91
CA GLY A 286 26.39 -26.05 -15.13
C GLY A 286 27.26 -26.48 -13.95
N LEU A 287 26.81 -26.33 -12.70
CA LEU A 287 27.67 -26.56 -11.53
C LEU A 287 27.51 -27.94 -10.90
N LEU A 288 26.32 -28.56 -10.99
CA LEU A 288 26.04 -29.89 -10.43
C LEU A 288 26.29 -31.04 -11.42
N PHE A 289 25.94 -30.86 -12.70
CA PHE A 289 25.92 -31.95 -13.67
C PHE A 289 27.03 -31.86 -14.73
N GLY A 290 27.76 -30.74 -14.82
CA GLY A 290 28.83 -30.56 -15.82
C GLY A 290 28.35 -30.48 -17.28
N THR A 291 27.08 -30.79 -17.53
CA THR A 291 26.38 -30.66 -18.82
C THR A 291 25.02 -29.99 -18.61
N VAL A 292 24.53 -29.30 -19.65
CA VAL A 292 23.19 -28.72 -19.68
C VAL A 292 22.18 -29.86 -19.90
N ASP A 293 21.84 -30.56 -18.82
CA ASP A 293 20.89 -31.65 -18.88
C ASP A 293 19.45 -31.10 -18.86
N ARG A 294 18.57 -31.73 -19.66
CA ARG A 294 17.17 -31.30 -19.84
C ARG A 294 16.41 -31.26 -18.51
N GLU A 295 16.68 -32.23 -17.63
CA GLU A 295 16.07 -32.34 -16.30
C GLU A 295 16.46 -31.18 -15.39
N GLY A 296 17.72 -30.73 -15.41
CA GLY A 296 18.17 -29.57 -14.62
C GLY A 296 17.52 -28.25 -15.06
N LEU A 297 17.29 -28.09 -16.36
CA LEU A 297 16.53 -26.95 -16.91
C LEU A 297 15.05 -26.99 -16.50
N GLU A 298 14.42 -28.16 -16.51
CA GLU A 298 13.03 -28.33 -16.09
C GLU A 298 12.84 -28.00 -14.60
N ILE A 299 13.72 -28.53 -13.74
CA ILE A 299 13.72 -28.22 -12.29
C ILE A 299 13.92 -26.72 -12.05
N ALA A 300 14.84 -26.08 -12.77
CA ALA A 300 15.09 -24.66 -12.64
C ALA A 300 13.91 -23.79 -13.09
N LEU A 301 13.21 -24.17 -14.16
CA LEU A 301 12.02 -23.48 -14.65
C LEU A 301 10.83 -23.64 -13.69
N ILE A 302 10.73 -24.78 -13.00
CA ILE A 302 9.67 -25.06 -12.02
C ILE A 302 9.94 -24.35 -10.70
N LEU A 303 11.15 -24.50 -10.13
CA LEU A 303 11.47 -24.03 -8.79
C LEU A 303 12.03 -22.61 -8.75
N GLY A 304 12.79 -22.20 -9.77
CA GLY A 304 13.49 -20.91 -9.82
C GLY A 304 12.57 -19.70 -9.61
N PRO A 305 11.42 -19.58 -10.31
CA PRO A 305 10.47 -18.50 -10.11
C PRO A 305 9.88 -18.47 -8.70
N ALA A 306 9.55 -19.64 -8.13
CA ALA A 306 8.99 -19.73 -6.78
C ALA A 306 10.00 -19.34 -5.70
N ILE A 307 11.25 -19.78 -5.85
CA ILE A 307 12.38 -19.37 -4.99
C ILE A 307 12.59 -17.86 -5.11
N GLY A 308 12.61 -17.32 -6.33
CA GLY A 308 12.79 -15.89 -6.58
C GLY A 308 11.67 -15.02 -6.01
N VAL A 309 10.41 -15.45 -6.12
CA VAL A 309 9.25 -14.76 -5.53
C VAL A 309 9.28 -14.85 -4.00
N MET A 310 9.54 -16.03 -3.44
CA MET A 310 9.68 -16.26 -1.99
C MET A 310 10.72 -15.29 -1.41
N ILE A 311 11.87 -15.20 -2.06
CA ILE A 311 12.99 -14.40 -1.63
C ILE A 311 12.73 -12.90 -1.80
N GLY A 312 12.25 -12.48 -2.98
CA GLY A 312 11.98 -11.07 -3.29
C GLY A 312 10.88 -10.45 -2.41
N LEU A 313 9.91 -11.27 -1.98
CA LEU A 313 8.82 -10.86 -1.10
C LEU A 313 9.16 -11.05 0.39
N GLY A 314 9.83 -12.15 0.77
CA GLY A 314 10.12 -12.54 2.16
C GLY A 314 11.21 -11.72 2.86
N LEU A 315 12.27 -11.30 2.14
CA LEU A 315 13.40 -10.55 2.73
C LEU A 315 13.17 -9.02 2.81
N GLY A 316 11.91 -8.58 2.84
CA GLY A 316 11.55 -7.28 3.41
C GLY A 316 11.43 -6.10 2.45
N THR A 317 11.28 -6.32 1.14
CA THR A 317 11.06 -5.20 0.20
C THR A 317 9.63 -5.11 -0.33
N GLY A 318 9.05 -6.22 -0.76
CA GLY A 318 7.70 -6.27 -1.34
C GLY A 318 6.58 -5.92 -0.36
N LEU A 319 6.59 -6.62 0.77
CA LEU A 319 5.52 -6.63 1.77
C LEU A 319 5.52 -5.41 2.69
N GLN A 320 6.66 -4.70 2.81
CA GLN A 320 6.82 -3.49 3.61
C GLN A 320 6.70 -2.20 2.78
N SER A 321 6.28 -2.31 1.51
CA SER A 321 6.02 -1.12 0.68
C SER A 321 4.77 -0.37 1.13
N ALA A 322 4.75 0.95 0.90
CA ALA A 322 3.58 1.78 1.16
C ALA A 322 2.37 1.28 0.35
N GLY A 323 2.58 0.87 -0.91
CA GLY A 323 1.55 0.31 -1.77
C GLY A 323 0.98 -1.01 -1.27
N ALA A 324 1.82 -1.96 -0.84
CA ALA A 324 1.34 -3.25 -0.33
C ALA A 324 0.55 -3.08 0.98
N THR A 325 1.05 -2.27 1.92
CA THR A 325 0.36 -2.00 3.19
C THR A 325 -0.95 -1.24 2.98
N TYR A 326 -0.99 -0.28 2.04
CA TYR A 326 -2.22 0.39 1.62
C TYR A 326 -3.25 -0.59 1.04
N LEU A 327 -2.85 -1.48 0.13
CA LEU A 327 -3.78 -2.43 -0.49
C LEU A 327 -4.36 -3.40 0.55
N THR A 328 -3.52 -3.94 1.44
CA THR A 328 -4.01 -4.82 2.49
C THR A 328 -4.94 -4.09 3.46
N ALA A 329 -4.59 -2.85 3.84
CA ALA A 329 -5.46 -2.03 4.69
C ALA A 329 -6.80 -1.74 4.02
N LEU A 330 -6.79 -1.44 2.72
CA LEU A 330 -8.00 -1.21 1.95
C LEU A 330 -8.89 -2.45 1.88
N LEU A 331 -8.30 -3.63 1.66
CA LEU A 331 -9.03 -4.90 1.64
C LEU A 331 -9.69 -5.21 3.00
N LEU A 332 -8.96 -5.02 4.11
CA LEU A 332 -9.49 -5.23 5.46
C LEU A 332 -10.59 -4.22 5.81
N LEU A 333 -10.41 -2.94 5.46
CA LEU A 333 -11.42 -1.90 5.68
C LEU A 333 -12.66 -2.11 4.80
N ARG A 334 -12.47 -2.66 3.59
CA ARG A 334 -13.57 -3.07 2.71
C ARG A 334 -14.34 -4.27 3.27
N ALA A 335 -13.64 -5.27 3.82
CA ALA A 335 -14.26 -6.42 4.49
C ALA A 335 -15.13 -5.96 5.67
N ARG A 336 -14.67 -4.92 6.39
CA ARG A 336 -15.43 -4.23 7.45
C ARG A 336 -16.50 -3.25 6.94
N ARG A 337 -16.74 -3.18 5.62
CA ARG A 337 -17.69 -2.26 4.96
C ARG A 337 -17.47 -0.77 5.29
N ARG A 338 -16.24 -0.38 5.67
CA ARG A 338 -15.91 1.02 6.01
C ARG A 338 -15.49 1.85 4.80
N LEU A 339 -14.84 1.24 3.81
CA LEU A 339 -14.32 1.93 2.62
C LEU A 339 -14.61 1.16 1.31
N PRO A 340 -14.70 1.87 0.16
CA PRO A 340 -14.87 1.24 -1.15
C PRO A 340 -13.56 0.70 -1.73
N LEU A 341 -13.61 -0.38 -2.53
CA LEU A 341 -12.44 -0.95 -3.22
C LEU A 341 -11.75 0.06 -4.15
N ARG A 342 -12.51 0.96 -4.78
CA ARG A 342 -11.99 2.00 -5.66
C ARG A 342 -11.77 3.32 -4.91
N LEU A 343 -11.11 3.26 -3.75
CA LEU A 343 -10.91 4.44 -2.88
C LEU A 343 -10.30 5.64 -3.63
N MET A 344 -9.28 5.43 -4.47
CA MET A 344 -8.67 6.53 -5.24
C MET A 344 -9.65 7.21 -6.21
N ARG A 345 -10.57 6.44 -6.80
CA ARG A 345 -11.63 6.99 -7.65
C ARG A 345 -12.65 7.76 -6.82
N PHE A 346 -13.06 7.20 -5.68
CA PHE A 346 -13.96 7.86 -4.73
C PHE A 346 -13.39 9.20 -4.23
N LEU A 347 -12.13 9.25 -3.83
CA LEU A 347 -11.47 10.48 -3.40
C LEU A 347 -11.36 11.50 -4.53
N ARG A 348 -11.09 11.06 -5.77
CA ARG A 348 -11.07 11.94 -6.94
C ARG A 348 -12.45 12.52 -7.23
N GLU A 349 -13.49 11.71 -7.16
CA GLU A 349 -14.88 12.16 -7.29
C GLU A 349 -15.25 13.15 -6.16
N ALA A 350 -14.82 12.90 -4.92
CA ALA A 350 -15.00 13.82 -3.78
C ALA A 350 -14.18 15.13 -3.92
N HIS A 351 -13.03 15.08 -4.60
CA HIS A 351 -12.27 16.27 -4.95
C HIS A 351 -12.98 17.10 -6.04
N GLN A 352 -13.46 16.46 -7.11
CA GLN A 352 -14.29 17.09 -8.15
C GLN A 352 -15.61 17.63 -7.58
N ALA A 353 -16.09 17.02 -6.50
CA ALA A 353 -17.24 17.47 -5.73
C ALA A 353 -17.00 18.72 -4.90
N GLY A 354 -15.74 19.16 -4.76
CA GLY A 354 -15.35 20.26 -3.91
C GLY A 354 -15.31 19.94 -2.42
N LEU A 355 -15.59 18.69 -2.01
CA LEU A 355 -15.50 18.24 -0.63
C LEU A 355 -14.03 18.14 -0.17
N LEU A 356 -13.17 17.67 -1.08
CA LEU A 356 -11.73 17.55 -0.86
C LEU A 356 -10.95 18.55 -1.73
N ARG A 357 -9.85 19.05 -1.19
CA ARG A 357 -8.78 19.76 -1.90
C ARG A 357 -7.60 18.82 -2.07
N GLN A 358 -6.91 18.93 -3.20
CA GLN A 358 -5.65 18.23 -3.40
C GLN A 358 -4.49 19.19 -3.07
N THR A 359 -3.57 18.73 -2.22
CA THR A 359 -2.36 19.48 -1.84
C THR A 359 -1.17 18.54 -2.08
N GLY A 360 -0.54 18.65 -3.25
CA GLY A 360 0.50 17.70 -3.67
C GLY A 360 -0.01 16.24 -3.72
N PRO A 361 0.68 15.29 -3.06
CA PRO A 361 0.34 13.87 -3.07
C PRO A 361 -0.75 13.45 -2.06
N VAL A 362 -1.31 14.40 -1.29
CA VAL A 362 -2.34 14.15 -0.27
C VAL A 362 -3.66 14.84 -0.59
N TYR A 363 -4.74 14.31 -0.04
CA TYR A 363 -6.05 14.99 -0.03
C TYR A 363 -6.28 15.66 1.33
N GLN A 364 -6.88 16.84 1.34
CA GLN A 364 -7.32 17.53 2.55
C GLN A 364 -8.82 17.81 2.42
N PHE A 365 -9.56 17.85 3.52
CA PHE A 365 -10.91 18.41 3.47
C PHE A 365 -10.81 19.90 3.14
N ARG A 366 -11.69 20.40 2.25
CA ARG A 366 -11.65 21.82 1.85
C ARG A 366 -11.83 22.75 3.06
N HIS A 367 -12.62 22.31 4.04
CA HIS A 367 -12.94 23.07 5.24
C HIS A 367 -12.75 22.21 6.48
N ALA A 368 -12.08 22.75 7.51
CA ALA A 368 -11.87 22.05 8.78
C ALA A 368 -13.19 21.73 9.49
N SER A 369 -14.16 22.66 9.46
CA SER A 369 -15.49 22.45 10.05
C SER A 369 -16.25 21.28 9.41
N LEU A 370 -16.03 21.00 8.11
CA LEU A 370 -16.60 19.83 7.44
C LEU A 370 -15.96 18.54 7.96
N GLN A 371 -14.63 18.53 8.15
CA GLN A 371 -13.94 17.39 8.74
C GLN A 371 -14.44 17.13 10.17
N GLU A 372 -14.54 18.17 11.00
CA GLU A 372 -15.00 18.05 12.39
C GLU A 372 -16.47 17.62 12.49
N HIS A 373 -17.33 18.08 11.59
CA HIS A 373 -18.72 17.65 11.55
C HIS A 373 -18.83 16.17 11.14
N LEU A 374 -18.12 15.75 10.09
CA LEU A 374 -18.14 14.37 9.61
C LEU A 374 -17.49 13.39 10.59
N ALA A 375 -16.50 13.83 11.38
CA ALA A 375 -15.85 12.99 12.38
C ALA A 375 -16.69 12.76 13.64
N ARG A 376 -17.67 13.63 13.92
CA ARG A 376 -18.60 13.51 15.05
C ARG A 376 -19.81 12.62 14.78
N GLN A 377 -20.05 12.25 13.53
CA GLN A 377 -21.12 11.34 13.09
C GLN A 377 -20.65 9.90 13.03
#